data_AF-A0A9P5WAB1-F1
#
_entry.id   AF-A0A9P5WAB1-F1
#
_cell.length_a   1.000
_cell.length_b   1.000
_cell.length_c   1.000
_cell.angle_alpha   90.00
_cell.angle_beta   90.00
_cell.angle_gamma   90.00
#
_symmetry.space_group_name_H-M   'P 1'
#
loop_
_entity.id
_entity.type
_entity.pdbx_description
1 polymer ?
#
loop_
_entity_poly.entity_id
_entity_poly.type
_entity_poly.pdbx_seq_one_letter_code
_entity_poly.pdbx_strand_id
1 'polypeptide(L)'
;VRNEAELQSLNANEDALHFDYFTHNKVVGGHIDVRIPPESFPKFQALNLEYTTLIDNLQSLLDQEKHEDQKYQKVFASKVKNSKVNKAGIIGDVYVADDTWFQGYHSYADHQAWLNTQISNNPGKASSISAGNSYRGRSQAGIKIGSGPNHVVLHGTQHAREWVTTMVVEYIISQLLSGTDSRVAGYLTKYTFHIIPIMNPDGFVITQTSNRMHRKNAQSNGGCLGTDRSLRPAKRQKESVSIISSQGWGKAYV
;
A
#
# COMPACT_ATOMS: atom_id res chain seq x y z
N VAL A 1 -25.11 0.34 -11.29
CA VAL A 1 -25.56 -0.48 -12.45
C VAL A 1 -26.84 -1.20 -12.08
N ARG A 2 -27.93 -0.99 -12.81
CA ARG A 2 -29.28 -1.40 -12.41
C ARG A 2 -29.72 -2.74 -12.98
N ASN A 3 -29.17 -3.12 -14.13
CA ASN A 3 -29.54 -4.35 -14.83
C ASN A 3 -28.33 -4.94 -15.57
N GLU A 4 -28.52 -6.14 -16.12
CA GLU A 4 -27.48 -6.89 -16.81
C GLU A 4 -27.03 -6.20 -18.12
N ALA A 5 -27.94 -5.53 -18.83
CA ALA A 5 -27.61 -4.83 -20.07
C ALA A 5 -26.65 -3.65 -19.84
N GLU A 6 -26.85 -2.90 -18.76
CA GLU A 6 -25.93 -1.83 -18.35
C GLU A 6 -24.55 -2.39 -17.96
N LEU A 7 -24.50 -3.53 -17.25
CA LEU A 7 -23.24 -4.18 -16.89
C LEU A 7 -22.48 -4.67 -18.12
N GLN A 8 -23.20 -5.29 -19.07
CA GLN A 8 -22.64 -5.73 -20.33
C GLN A 8 -22.13 -4.56 -21.18
N SER A 9 -22.87 -3.45 -21.21
CA SER A 9 -22.44 -2.21 -21.89
C SER A 9 -21.11 -1.70 -21.34
N LEU A 10 -20.96 -1.64 -20.01
CA LEU A 10 -19.70 -1.24 -19.37
C LEU A 10 -18.54 -2.18 -19.71
N ASN A 11 -18.77 -3.49 -19.66
CA ASN A 11 -17.74 -4.48 -19.97
C ASN A 11 -17.33 -4.44 -21.44
N ALA A 12 -18.28 -4.27 -22.37
CA ALA A 12 -18.01 -4.20 -23.80
C ALA A 12 -17.21 -2.96 -24.21
N ASN A 13 -17.26 -1.89 -23.41
CA ASN A 13 -16.58 -0.63 -23.68
C ASN A 13 -15.30 -0.43 -22.84
N GLU A 14 -14.93 -1.38 -21.98
CA GLU A 14 -13.82 -1.27 -21.03
C GLU A 14 -12.49 -0.89 -21.70
N ASP A 15 -12.07 -1.67 -22.71
CA ASP A 15 -10.80 -1.44 -23.40
C ASP A 15 -10.86 -0.20 -24.29
N ALA A 16 -11.97 -0.02 -25.02
CA ALA A 16 -12.13 1.05 -26.02
C ALA A 16 -12.22 2.45 -25.38
N LEU A 17 -12.75 2.53 -24.16
CA LEU A 17 -12.87 3.79 -23.40
C LEU A 17 -11.80 3.92 -22.32
N HIS A 18 -10.90 2.96 -22.21
CA HIS A 18 -9.79 2.95 -21.25
C HIS A 18 -10.25 3.12 -19.80
N PHE A 19 -11.27 2.34 -19.41
CA PHE A 19 -11.78 2.35 -18.04
C PHE A 19 -10.74 1.83 -17.07
N ASP A 20 -10.55 2.55 -15.96
CA ASP A 20 -9.75 2.11 -14.82
C ASP A 20 -10.66 1.93 -13.61
N TYR A 21 -11.05 0.69 -13.37
CA TYR A 21 -11.98 0.34 -12.30
C TYR A 21 -11.32 0.39 -10.92
N PHE A 22 -12.04 0.98 -9.97
CA PHE A 22 -11.72 0.95 -8.54
C PHE A 22 -12.57 -0.11 -7.82
N THR A 23 -13.77 -0.39 -8.33
CA THR A 23 -14.60 -1.54 -7.91
C THR A 23 -14.28 -2.79 -8.73
N HIS A 24 -13.90 -3.87 -8.05
CA HIS A 24 -13.49 -5.13 -8.72
C HIS A 24 -14.63 -6.15 -8.83
N ASN A 25 -15.56 -6.17 -7.87
CA ASN A 25 -16.73 -7.05 -7.92
C ASN A 25 -17.92 -6.31 -8.53
N LYS A 26 -17.96 -6.27 -9.88
CA LYS A 26 -19.03 -5.62 -10.64
C LYS A 26 -20.29 -6.50 -10.60
N VAL A 27 -21.31 -6.09 -9.88
CA VAL A 27 -22.59 -6.83 -9.74
C VAL A 27 -23.78 -5.95 -10.11
N VAL A 28 -24.83 -6.56 -10.65
CA VAL A 28 -26.12 -5.88 -10.87
C VAL A 28 -26.71 -5.42 -9.53
N GLY A 29 -27.22 -4.19 -9.49
CA GLY A 29 -27.66 -3.51 -8.27
C GLY A 29 -26.51 -2.93 -7.43
N GLY A 30 -25.25 -3.19 -7.81
CA GLY A 30 -24.06 -2.65 -7.14
C GLY A 30 -23.66 -1.25 -7.62
N HIS A 31 -22.83 -0.61 -6.80
CA HIS A 31 -22.09 0.59 -7.17
C HIS A 31 -20.79 0.21 -7.89
N ILE A 32 -20.38 0.99 -8.90
CA ILE A 32 -19.13 0.78 -9.63
C ILE A 32 -18.42 2.11 -9.74
N ASP A 33 -17.24 2.17 -9.11
CA ASP A 33 -16.31 3.28 -9.23
C ASP A 33 -15.36 3.01 -10.40
N VAL A 34 -15.33 3.95 -11.35
CA VAL A 34 -14.49 3.89 -12.53
C VAL A 34 -13.89 5.25 -12.83
N ARG A 35 -12.58 5.28 -13.06
CA ARG A 35 -11.89 6.44 -13.60
C ARG A 35 -11.94 6.37 -15.12
N ILE A 36 -12.33 7.47 -15.74
CA ILE A 36 -12.49 7.59 -17.19
C ILE A 36 -11.61 8.75 -17.68
N PRO A 37 -10.77 8.55 -18.72
CA PRO A 37 -9.99 9.64 -19.30
C PRO A 37 -10.88 10.75 -19.90
N PRO A 38 -10.47 12.04 -19.83
CA PRO A 38 -11.28 13.15 -20.34
C PRO A 38 -11.72 12.98 -21.80
N GLU A 39 -10.84 12.43 -22.66
CA GLU A 39 -11.11 12.17 -24.07
C GLU A 39 -12.15 11.07 -24.32
N SER A 40 -12.31 10.14 -23.36
CA SER A 40 -13.30 9.06 -23.40
C SER A 40 -14.62 9.45 -22.75
N PHE A 41 -14.66 10.51 -21.94
CA PHE A 41 -15.84 10.87 -21.16
C PHE A 41 -17.09 11.18 -22.01
N PRO A 42 -17.02 11.91 -23.14
CA PRO A 42 -18.19 12.10 -24.00
C PRO A 42 -18.74 10.79 -24.57
N LYS A 43 -17.86 9.82 -24.89
CA LYS A 43 -18.27 8.49 -25.38
C LYS A 43 -18.91 7.67 -24.27
N PHE A 44 -18.42 7.80 -23.03
CA PHE A 44 -19.07 7.19 -21.86
C PHE A 44 -20.49 7.77 -21.65
N GLN A 45 -20.67 9.09 -21.76
CA GLN A 45 -21.99 9.71 -21.63
C GLN A 45 -22.98 9.20 -22.70
N ALA A 46 -22.49 8.91 -23.91
CA ALA A 46 -23.30 8.31 -24.97
C ALA A 46 -23.80 6.89 -24.65
N LEU A 47 -23.24 6.21 -23.64
CA LEU A 47 -23.77 4.92 -23.14
C LEU A 47 -25.10 5.09 -22.38
N ASN A 48 -25.49 6.33 -22.05
CA ASN A 48 -26.75 6.67 -21.37
C ASN A 48 -26.96 5.91 -20.05
N LEU A 49 -25.87 5.71 -19.30
CA LEU A 49 -25.88 5.09 -17.98
C LEU A 49 -26.17 6.14 -16.91
N GLU A 50 -26.83 5.74 -15.83
CA GLU A 50 -26.98 6.59 -14.65
C GLU A 50 -25.65 6.65 -13.88
N TYR A 51 -25.14 7.85 -13.61
CA TYR A 51 -23.87 8.05 -12.90
C TYR A 51 -23.88 9.30 -12.02
N THR A 52 -22.92 9.37 -11.11
CA THR A 52 -22.60 10.57 -10.32
C THR A 52 -21.10 10.80 -10.39
N THR A 53 -20.68 12.05 -10.57
CA THR A 53 -19.26 12.41 -10.57
C THR A 53 -18.77 12.53 -9.12
N LEU A 54 -17.93 11.60 -8.69
CA LEU A 54 -17.30 11.64 -7.35
C LEU A 54 -16.08 12.57 -7.31
N ILE A 55 -15.28 12.56 -8.37
CA ILE A 55 -14.07 13.38 -8.52
C ILE A 55 -14.14 13.99 -9.92
N ASP A 56 -14.30 15.31 -9.98
CA ASP A 56 -14.39 16.08 -11.22
C ASP A 56 -13.03 16.28 -11.88
N ASN A 57 -11.99 16.54 -11.07
CA ASN A 57 -10.63 16.75 -11.52
C ASN A 57 -9.64 15.97 -10.65
N LEU A 58 -9.33 14.75 -11.09
CA LEU A 58 -8.33 13.91 -10.42
C LEU A 58 -6.94 14.58 -10.39
N GLN A 59 -6.57 15.33 -11.43
CA GLN A 59 -5.26 15.98 -11.48
C GLN A 59 -5.09 16.98 -10.34
N SER A 60 -6.14 17.74 -10.01
CA SER A 60 -6.10 18.67 -8.87
C SER A 60 -5.83 17.98 -7.54
N LEU A 61 -6.43 16.79 -7.31
CA LEU A 61 -6.16 16.00 -6.11
C LEU A 61 -4.72 15.46 -6.09
N LEU A 62 -4.20 15.03 -7.24
CA LEU A 62 -2.82 14.56 -7.35
C LEU A 62 -1.80 15.70 -7.15
N ASP A 63 -2.10 16.90 -7.65
CA ASP A 63 -1.27 18.07 -7.47
C ASP A 63 -1.24 18.49 -5.99
N GLN A 64 -2.39 18.42 -5.31
CA GLN A 64 -2.47 18.63 -3.86
C GLN A 64 -1.69 17.58 -3.07
N GLU A 65 -1.89 16.29 -3.35
CA GLU A 65 -1.13 15.19 -2.73
C GLU A 65 0.38 15.43 -2.87
N LYS A 66 0.84 15.74 -4.09
CA LYS A 66 2.24 16.02 -4.37
C LYS A 66 2.77 17.24 -3.61
N HIS A 67 1.97 18.29 -3.48
CA HIS A 67 2.35 19.49 -2.74
C HIS A 67 2.52 19.18 -1.23
N GLU A 68 1.57 18.44 -0.65
CA GLU A 68 1.60 18.04 0.76
C GLU A 68 2.76 17.08 1.05
N ASP A 69 2.96 16.06 0.20
CA ASP A 69 4.06 15.12 0.33
C ASP A 69 5.42 15.82 0.24
N GLN A 70 5.59 16.76 -0.69
CA GLN A 70 6.83 17.55 -0.78
C GLN A 70 7.09 18.39 0.48
N LYS A 71 6.04 18.93 1.10
CA LYS A 71 6.15 19.66 2.36
C LYS A 71 6.66 18.74 3.46
N TYR A 72 6.04 17.58 3.66
CA TYR A 72 6.42 16.64 4.72
C TYR A 72 7.77 15.96 4.46
N GLN A 73 8.09 15.61 3.22
CA GLN A 73 9.40 15.08 2.84
C GLN A 73 10.53 16.11 3.08
N LYS A 74 10.29 17.41 2.89
CA LYS A 74 11.27 18.45 3.23
C LYS A 74 11.49 18.58 4.73
N VAL A 75 10.41 18.57 5.52
CA VAL A 75 10.49 18.57 6.99
C VAL A 75 11.28 17.35 7.45
N PHE A 76 10.96 16.19 6.89
CA PHE A 76 11.62 14.92 7.15
C PHE A 76 13.12 14.99 6.82
N ALA A 77 13.47 15.36 5.59
CA ALA A 77 14.86 15.48 5.14
C ALA A 77 15.69 16.48 5.98
N SER A 78 15.08 17.59 6.42
CA SER A 78 15.76 18.54 7.31
C SER A 78 16.05 17.94 8.69
N LYS A 79 15.12 17.15 9.25
CA LYS A 79 15.37 16.42 10.52
C LYS A 79 16.50 15.41 10.34
N VAL A 80 16.47 14.63 9.26
CA VAL A 80 17.53 13.67 8.89
C VAL A 80 18.91 14.35 8.86
N LYS A 81 19.03 15.49 8.18
CA LYS A 81 20.30 16.26 8.09
C LYS A 81 20.81 16.77 9.43
N ASN A 82 19.92 17.14 10.33
CA ASN A 82 20.27 17.76 11.61
C ASN A 82 20.48 16.75 12.74
N SER A 83 20.16 15.48 12.51
CA SER A 83 20.25 14.44 13.52
C SER A 83 21.63 13.81 13.61
N LYS A 84 22.00 13.43 14.84
CA LYS A 84 23.27 12.75 15.10
C LYS A 84 23.17 11.31 14.59
N VAL A 85 24.14 10.93 13.79
CA VAL A 85 24.32 9.55 13.33
C VAL A 85 24.89 8.74 14.48
N ASN A 86 24.26 7.63 14.85
CA ASN A 86 24.82 6.73 15.85
C ASN A 86 26.05 5.99 15.29
N LYS A 87 26.79 5.27 16.15
CA LYS A 87 28.01 4.55 15.77
C LYS A 87 27.82 3.52 14.63
N ALA A 88 26.58 3.11 14.36
CA ALA A 88 26.22 2.18 13.28
C ALA A 88 25.81 2.88 11.97
N GLY A 89 25.94 4.21 11.87
CA GLY A 89 25.53 4.95 10.67
C GLY A 89 24.03 5.28 10.61
N ILE A 90 23.29 5.07 11.71
CA ILE A 90 21.82 5.17 11.72
C ILE A 90 21.36 6.46 12.38
N ILE A 91 20.40 7.12 11.75
CA ILE A 91 19.85 8.41 12.17
C ILE A 91 18.67 8.14 13.11
N GLY A 92 18.98 7.70 14.33
CA GLY A 92 18.00 7.08 15.22
C GLY A 92 16.85 7.99 15.65
N ASP A 93 17.12 9.26 15.89
CA ASP A 93 16.15 10.16 16.54
C ASP A 93 15.01 10.63 15.62
N VAL A 94 15.21 10.57 14.29
CA VAL A 94 14.25 11.11 13.31
C VAL A 94 13.10 10.14 13.02
N TYR A 95 13.38 8.84 13.10
CA TYR A 95 12.42 7.83 12.69
C TYR A 95 11.66 7.20 13.87
N VAL A 96 12.10 7.39 15.13
CA VAL A 96 11.62 6.59 16.28
C VAL A 96 10.45 7.16 17.06
N ALA A 97 10.19 8.47 17.01
CA ALA A 97 9.30 9.09 18.01
C ALA A 97 8.46 10.25 17.48
N ASP A 98 8.34 10.41 16.16
CA ASP A 98 7.71 11.59 15.60
C ASP A 98 6.51 11.24 14.73
N ASP A 99 5.31 11.61 15.21
CA ASP A 99 4.05 11.50 14.48
C ASP A 99 4.10 12.20 13.11
N THR A 100 5.07 13.08 12.86
CA THR A 100 5.28 13.70 11.55
C THR A 100 5.62 12.71 10.44
N TRP A 101 6.12 11.50 10.76
CA TRP A 101 6.23 10.43 9.75
C TRP A 101 4.86 10.10 9.15
N PHE A 102 3.81 10.05 9.98
CA PHE A 102 2.46 9.66 9.55
C PHE A 102 1.64 10.81 8.95
N GLN A 103 2.26 11.98 8.71
CA GLN A 103 1.58 13.15 8.14
C GLN A 103 1.63 13.24 6.61
N GLY A 104 2.45 12.42 5.94
CA GLY A 104 2.54 12.41 4.48
C GLY A 104 3.12 11.11 3.94
N TYR A 105 3.13 10.95 2.62
CA TYR A 105 3.72 9.78 1.96
C TYR A 105 5.19 9.99 1.63
N HIS A 106 5.95 8.90 1.69
CA HIS A 106 7.40 8.94 1.56
C HIS A 106 7.91 8.12 0.39
N SER A 107 9.13 8.39 -0.04
CA SER A 107 9.74 7.61 -1.11
C SER A 107 10.00 6.17 -0.65
N TYR A 108 10.08 5.23 -1.60
CA TYR A 108 10.50 3.85 -1.27
C TYR A 108 11.80 3.80 -0.44
N ALA A 109 12.77 4.67 -0.72
CA ALA A 109 14.03 4.73 0.00
C ALA A 109 13.84 5.17 1.46
N ASP A 110 12.96 6.15 1.71
CA ASP A 110 12.64 6.63 3.05
C ASP A 110 11.95 5.54 3.87
N HIS A 111 11.01 4.79 3.30
CA HIS A 111 10.37 3.65 3.98
C HIS A 111 11.39 2.58 4.39
N GLN A 112 12.38 2.28 3.54
CA GLN A 112 13.47 1.34 3.89
C GLN A 112 14.33 1.88 5.02
N ALA A 113 14.68 3.18 4.98
CA ALA A 113 15.45 3.83 6.04
C ALA A 113 14.69 3.88 7.38
N TRP A 114 13.39 4.15 7.33
CA TRP A 114 12.50 4.14 8.49
C TRP A 114 12.46 2.76 9.14
N LEU A 115 12.23 1.72 8.34
CA LEU A 115 12.17 0.34 8.83
C LEU A 115 13.49 -0.10 9.47
N ASN A 116 14.62 0.18 8.82
CA ASN A 116 15.95 -0.13 9.37
C ASN A 116 16.19 0.59 10.70
N THR A 117 15.73 1.84 10.81
CA THR A 117 15.87 2.60 12.05
C THR A 117 15.02 2.02 13.18
N GLN A 118 13.77 1.58 12.90
CA GLN A 118 12.94 0.89 13.90
C GLN A 118 13.63 -0.36 14.44
N ILE A 119 14.24 -1.15 13.56
CA ILE A 119 14.93 -2.39 13.91
C ILE A 119 16.14 -2.08 14.81
N SER A 120 16.98 -1.15 14.39
CA SER A 120 18.22 -0.85 15.10
C SER A 120 18.04 -0.18 16.46
N ASN A 121 16.96 0.58 16.63
CA ASN A 121 16.65 1.23 17.90
C ASN A 121 15.87 0.35 18.88
N ASN A 122 15.44 -0.84 18.44
CA ASN A 122 14.73 -1.80 19.27
C ASN A 122 15.47 -3.16 19.35
N PRO A 123 16.77 -3.17 19.74
CA PRO A 123 17.53 -4.41 19.81
C PRO A 123 16.88 -5.39 20.79
N GLY A 124 16.76 -6.65 20.38
CA GLY A 124 16.12 -7.72 21.17
C GLY A 124 14.58 -7.75 21.12
N LYS A 125 13.93 -6.68 20.64
CA LYS A 125 12.47 -6.65 20.38
C LYS A 125 12.13 -6.80 18.91
N ALA A 126 12.98 -6.27 18.04
CA ALA A 126 12.81 -6.28 16.59
C ALA A 126 14.02 -6.90 15.88
N SER A 127 13.76 -7.55 14.74
CA SER A 127 14.80 -8.02 13.81
C SER A 127 14.35 -7.84 12.37
N SER A 128 15.29 -7.71 11.43
CA SER A 128 14.98 -7.67 10.00
C SER A 128 14.48 -9.02 9.48
N ILE A 129 13.57 -8.97 8.52
CA ILE A 129 13.16 -10.11 7.68
C ILE A 129 13.10 -9.65 6.21
N SER A 130 13.04 -10.61 5.29
CA SER A 130 12.83 -10.32 3.87
C SER A 130 11.93 -11.37 3.23
N ALA A 131 11.01 -10.92 2.38
CA ALA A 131 10.22 -11.79 1.50
C ALA A 131 10.89 -12.04 0.14
N GLY A 132 12.13 -11.59 -0.02
CA GLY A 132 12.91 -11.69 -1.27
C GLY A 132 13.03 -10.35 -1.97
N ASN A 133 13.25 -10.41 -3.29
CA ASN A 133 13.43 -9.25 -4.14
C ASN A 133 12.35 -9.21 -5.22
N SER A 134 11.99 -7.99 -5.62
CA SER A 134 11.08 -7.74 -6.73
C SER A 134 11.70 -8.10 -8.09
N TYR A 135 10.89 -7.96 -9.16
CA TYR A 135 11.34 -8.23 -10.52
C TYR A 135 12.52 -7.34 -10.94
N ARG A 136 12.53 -6.07 -10.50
CA ARG A 136 13.65 -5.14 -10.74
C ARG A 136 14.68 -5.13 -9.60
N GLY A 137 14.70 -6.16 -8.75
CA GLY A 137 15.73 -6.35 -7.72
C GLY A 137 15.59 -5.49 -6.46
N ARG A 138 14.43 -4.85 -6.21
CA ARG A 138 14.19 -4.10 -4.98
C ARG A 138 13.82 -5.04 -3.84
N SER A 139 14.40 -4.83 -2.67
CA SER A 139 14.11 -5.63 -1.47
C SER A 139 12.64 -5.54 -1.06
N GLN A 140 12.05 -6.68 -0.70
CA GLN A 140 10.78 -6.75 0.01
C GLN A 140 11.09 -6.89 1.50
N ALA A 141 11.73 -5.86 2.06
CA ALA A 141 12.16 -5.84 3.45
C ALA A 141 10.95 -5.76 4.41
N GLY A 142 11.11 -6.42 5.55
CA GLY A 142 10.14 -6.39 6.63
C GLY A 142 10.81 -6.40 8.01
N ILE A 143 9.97 -6.38 9.04
CA ILE A 143 10.35 -6.42 10.44
C ILE A 143 9.62 -7.56 11.14
N LYS A 144 10.36 -8.29 11.99
CA LYS A 144 9.82 -9.27 12.92
C LYS A 144 9.78 -8.66 14.31
N ILE A 145 8.64 -8.74 15.00
CA ILE A 145 8.44 -8.20 16.35
C ILE A 145 7.76 -9.26 17.23
N GLY A 146 8.27 -9.46 18.45
CA GLY A 146 7.74 -10.43 19.40
C GLY A 146 8.45 -11.79 19.35
N SER A 147 8.06 -12.65 20.30
CA SER A 147 8.70 -13.95 20.55
C SER A 147 7.70 -15.08 20.80
N GLY A 148 6.41 -14.80 20.66
CA GLY A 148 5.38 -15.79 20.92
C GLY A 148 5.25 -16.87 19.82
N PRO A 149 4.68 -18.03 20.15
CA PRO A 149 4.60 -19.18 19.24
C PRO A 149 3.57 -19.01 18.12
N ASN A 150 2.68 -18.02 18.19
CA ASN A 150 1.66 -17.77 17.17
C ASN A 150 2.16 -16.74 16.16
N HIS A 151 2.12 -17.06 14.86
CA HIS A 151 2.68 -16.19 13.83
C HIS A 151 1.59 -15.39 13.11
N VAL A 152 1.79 -14.08 12.99
CA VAL A 152 0.92 -13.17 12.24
C VAL A 152 1.72 -12.53 11.13
N VAL A 153 1.22 -12.55 9.90
CA VAL A 153 1.83 -11.87 8.75
C VAL A 153 0.96 -10.69 8.34
N LEU A 154 1.57 -9.51 8.25
CA LEU A 154 0.93 -8.30 7.76
C LEU A 154 1.74 -7.74 6.60
N HIS A 155 1.07 -7.24 5.57
CA HIS A 155 1.76 -6.53 4.50
C HIS A 155 0.93 -5.38 3.94
N GLY A 156 1.62 -4.35 3.47
CA GLY A 156 1.05 -3.22 2.74
C GLY A 156 1.43 -3.26 1.26
N THR A 157 0.74 -2.45 0.46
CA THR A 157 1.11 -2.11 -0.92
C THR A 157 1.39 -3.35 -1.76
N GLN A 158 0.47 -4.32 -1.74
CA GLN A 158 0.45 -5.37 -2.76
C GLN A 158 0.02 -4.79 -4.10
N HIS A 159 -1.00 -3.91 -4.07
CA HIS A 159 -1.32 -3.03 -5.17
C HIS A 159 -0.58 -1.69 -4.99
N ALA A 160 0.09 -1.26 -6.04
CA ALA A 160 1.03 -0.16 -5.94
C ALA A 160 0.40 1.20 -5.62
N ARG A 161 -0.82 1.47 -6.11
CA ARG A 161 -1.52 2.75 -5.91
C ARG A 161 -2.15 2.94 -4.53
N GLU A 162 -2.17 1.90 -3.69
CA GLU A 162 -2.86 1.86 -2.39
C GLU A 162 -1.93 2.29 -1.24
N TRP A 163 -1.32 3.49 -1.35
CA TRP A 163 -0.24 3.98 -0.48
C TRP A 163 -0.57 3.99 1.02
N VAL A 164 -1.82 4.31 1.38
CA VAL A 164 -2.29 4.31 2.78
C VAL A 164 -2.02 2.99 3.49
N THR A 165 -2.03 1.86 2.77
CA THR A 165 -1.81 0.53 3.37
C THR A 165 -0.39 0.39 3.95
N THR A 166 0.62 0.99 3.32
CA THR A 166 1.99 1.04 3.87
C THR A 166 2.01 1.87 5.15
N MET A 167 1.40 3.05 5.16
CA MET A 167 1.37 3.91 6.35
C MET A 167 0.67 3.23 7.53
N VAL A 168 -0.43 2.51 7.29
CA VAL A 168 -1.16 1.77 8.32
C VAL A 168 -0.31 0.66 8.95
N VAL A 169 0.37 -0.16 8.14
CA VAL A 169 1.20 -1.25 8.69
C VAL A 169 2.47 -0.71 9.38
N GLU A 170 3.01 0.42 8.94
CA GLU A 170 4.08 1.12 9.66
C GLU A 170 3.61 1.74 10.98
N TYR A 171 2.37 2.23 11.02
CA TYR A 171 1.78 2.70 12.27
C TYR A 171 1.61 1.54 13.25
N ILE A 172 1.16 0.38 12.79
CA ILE A 172 1.11 -0.85 13.61
C ILE A 172 2.51 -1.21 14.15
N ILE A 173 3.54 -1.16 13.31
CA ILE A 173 4.94 -1.36 13.76
C ILE A 173 5.29 -0.38 14.89
N SER A 174 5.02 0.91 14.71
CA SER A 174 5.29 1.94 15.73
C SER A 174 4.56 1.65 17.04
N GLN A 175 3.27 1.29 16.99
CA GLN A 175 2.48 0.95 18.18
C GLN A 175 3.01 -0.29 18.89
N LEU A 176 3.40 -1.33 18.14
CA LEU A 176 4.00 -2.56 18.68
C LEU A 176 5.34 -2.31 19.38
N LEU A 177 6.13 -1.33 18.90
CA LEU A 177 7.44 -1.00 19.45
C LEU A 177 7.40 0.06 20.57
N SER A 178 6.35 0.88 20.64
CA SER A 178 6.25 2.01 21.58
C SER A 178 6.46 1.61 23.04
N GLY A 179 6.04 0.39 23.43
CA GLY A 179 6.14 -0.12 24.80
C GLY A 179 5.31 0.65 25.82
N THR A 180 4.41 1.53 25.38
CA THR A 180 3.58 2.39 26.24
C THR A 180 2.36 1.65 26.80
N ASP A 181 1.79 0.71 26.04
CA ASP A 181 0.64 -0.10 26.45
C ASP A 181 1.08 -1.49 26.94
N SER A 182 0.86 -1.77 28.22
CA SER A 182 1.16 -3.07 28.85
C SER A 182 0.47 -4.27 28.17
N ARG A 183 -0.68 -4.05 27.51
CA ARG A 183 -1.39 -5.10 26.75
C ARG A 183 -0.57 -5.55 25.55
N VAL A 184 0.12 -4.62 24.88
CA VAL A 184 1.00 -4.91 23.73
C VAL A 184 2.13 -5.85 24.16
N ALA A 185 2.75 -5.62 25.32
CA ALA A 185 3.77 -6.52 25.84
C ALA A 185 3.24 -7.95 26.04
N GLY A 186 2.01 -8.08 26.57
CA GLY A 186 1.34 -9.37 26.71
C GLY A 186 1.00 -10.05 25.38
N TYR A 187 0.74 -9.28 24.32
CA TYR A 187 0.56 -9.84 22.97
C TYR A 187 1.89 -10.30 22.36
N LEU A 188 2.98 -9.56 22.55
CA LEU A 188 4.29 -9.88 21.97
C LEU A 188 4.93 -11.16 22.54
N THR A 189 4.48 -11.62 23.71
CA THR A 189 4.88 -12.94 24.26
C THR A 189 4.02 -14.08 23.73
N LYS A 190 2.85 -13.79 23.17
CA LYS A 190 1.91 -14.78 22.60
C LYS A 190 1.99 -14.86 21.08
N TYR A 191 2.34 -13.77 20.43
CA TYR A 191 2.41 -13.61 18.99
C TYR A 191 3.79 -13.12 18.53
N THR A 192 4.18 -13.56 17.34
CA THR A 192 5.29 -13.03 16.56
C THR A 192 4.72 -12.42 15.28
N PHE A 193 4.89 -11.12 15.11
CA PHE A 193 4.43 -10.38 13.93
C PHE A 193 5.55 -10.31 12.89
N HIS A 194 5.22 -10.62 11.64
CA HIS A 194 6.07 -10.48 10.46
C HIS A 194 5.42 -9.45 9.55
N ILE A 195 6.01 -8.26 9.47
CA ILE A 195 5.37 -7.11 8.82
C ILE A 195 6.22 -6.65 7.64
N ILE A 196 5.63 -6.61 6.44
CA ILE A 196 6.29 -6.19 5.19
C ILE A 196 5.56 -4.95 4.65
N PRO A 197 6.05 -3.72 4.91
CA PRO A 197 5.32 -2.51 4.57
C PRO A 197 5.03 -2.32 3.08
N ILE A 198 5.96 -2.72 2.21
CA ILE A 198 5.86 -2.56 0.76
C ILE A 198 6.07 -3.90 0.08
N MET A 199 4.98 -4.59 -0.22
CA MET A 199 5.04 -5.90 -0.88
C MET A 199 5.34 -5.77 -2.39
N ASN A 200 4.91 -4.70 -3.07
CA ASN A 200 5.16 -4.45 -4.50
C ASN A 200 6.05 -3.21 -4.72
N PRO A 201 7.36 -3.28 -4.41
CA PRO A 201 8.22 -2.10 -4.42
C PRO A 201 8.47 -1.54 -5.82
N ASP A 202 8.46 -2.37 -6.88
CA ASP A 202 8.62 -1.86 -8.25
C ASP A 202 7.39 -1.08 -8.70
N GLY A 203 6.20 -1.61 -8.45
CA GLY A 203 4.95 -0.92 -8.75
C GLY A 203 4.84 0.37 -7.94
N PHE A 204 5.19 0.34 -6.66
CA PHE A 204 5.19 1.52 -5.81
C PHE A 204 6.09 2.63 -6.37
N VAL A 205 7.32 2.31 -6.79
CA VAL A 205 8.20 3.30 -7.43
C VAL A 205 7.62 3.82 -8.76
N ILE A 206 6.94 2.99 -9.56
CA ILE A 206 6.22 3.45 -10.77
C ILE A 206 5.14 4.48 -10.39
N THR A 207 4.40 4.25 -9.30
CA THR A 207 3.38 5.22 -8.85
C THR A 207 3.95 6.55 -8.41
N GLN A 208 5.20 6.57 -7.93
CA GLN A 208 5.87 7.80 -7.48
C GLN A 208 6.55 8.57 -8.62
N THR A 209 6.83 7.92 -9.75
CA THR A 209 7.70 8.48 -10.80
C THR A 209 7.03 8.67 -12.14
N SER A 210 6.03 7.87 -12.50
CA SER A 210 5.47 7.90 -13.86
C SER A 210 3.96 7.72 -13.93
N ASN A 211 3.35 6.84 -13.14
CA ASN A 211 1.91 6.59 -13.19
C ASN A 211 1.34 6.31 -11.81
N ARG A 212 0.81 7.35 -11.16
CA ARG A 212 0.21 7.30 -9.82
C ARG A 212 -0.94 6.29 -9.67
N MET A 213 -1.59 5.94 -10.78
CA MET A 213 -2.69 4.97 -10.83
C MET A 213 -2.24 3.54 -11.15
N HIS A 214 -0.93 3.30 -11.27
CA HIS A 214 -0.39 1.96 -11.51
C HIS A 214 -0.71 1.01 -10.34
N ARG A 215 -1.33 -0.13 -10.65
CA ARG A 215 -1.75 -1.14 -9.65
C ARG A 215 -0.81 -2.33 -9.58
N LYS A 216 -0.35 -2.81 -10.74
CA LYS A 216 0.26 -4.12 -10.97
C LYS A 216 1.73 -4.19 -10.53
N ASN A 217 2.35 -5.36 -10.65
CA ASN A 217 3.82 -5.48 -10.55
C ASN A 217 4.52 -4.82 -11.77
N ALA A 218 5.85 -4.89 -11.86
CA ALA A 218 6.62 -4.32 -12.97
C ALA A 218 7.16 -5.35 -13.98
N GLN A 219 6.65 -6.57 -13.96
CA GLN A 219 7.06 -7.62 -14.91
C GLN A 219 6.43 -7.32 -16.28
N SER A 220 7.24 -7.30 -17.35
CA SER A 220 6.72 -7.17 -18.71
C SER A 220 6.05 -8.48 -19.14
N ASN A 221 4.86 -8.39 -19.72
CA ASN A 221 4.14 -9.53 -20.29
C ASN A 221 3.53 -9.12 -21.65
N GLY A 222 4.11 -9.62 -22.75
CA GLY A 222 3.60 -9.34 -24.10
C GLY A 222 3.60 -7.85 -24.49
N GLY A 223 4.57 -7.06 -24.00
CA GLY A 223 4.64 -5.61 -24.23
C GLY A 223 3.82 -4.77 -23.25
N CYS A 224 2.93 -5.38 -22.46
CA CYS A 224 2.20 -4.70 -21.40
C CYS A 224 2.95 -4.78 -20.06
N LEU A 225 2.99 -3.67 -19.32
CA LEU A 225 3.65 -3.63 -18.02
C LEU A 225 2.74 -4.19 -16.92
N GLY A 226 3.23 -5.23 -16.26
CA GLY A 226 2.71 -5.72 -15.00
C GLY A 226 1.62 -6.79 -15.11
N THR A 227 1.60 -7.67 -14.11
CA THR A 227 0.51 -8.60 -13.80
C THR A 227 -0.08 -8.25 -12.43
N ASP A 228 -1.40 -8.42 -12.26
CA ASP A 228 -2.01 -8.33 -10.94
C ASP A 228 -1.51 -9.51 -10.08
N ARG A 229 -0.97 -9.21 -8.90
CA ARG A 229 -0.44 -10.23 -7.98
C ARG A 229 -1.55 -10.98 -7.24
N SER A 230 -2.72 -10.37 -7.04
CA SER A 230 -3.85 -11.01 -6.35
C SER A 230 -4.51 -12.11 -7.18
N LEU A 231 -4.40 -12.02 -8.52
CA LEU A 231 -4.96 -13.00 -9.46
C LEU A 231 -3.99 -14.14 -9.80
N ARG A 232 -2.81 -14.20 -9.18
CA ARG A 232 -1.85 -15.29 -9.43
C ARG A 232 -2.23 -16.50 -8.57
N PRO A 233 -2.56 -17.67 -9.15
CA PRO A 233 -2.73 -18.89 -8.37
C PRO A 233 -1.44 -19.20 -7.62
N ALA A 234 -1.55 -19.63 -6.35
CA ALA A 234 -0.43 -20.11 -5.55
C ALA A 234 0.14 -21.41 -6.16
N LYS A 235 0.87 -21.33 -7.27
CA LYS A 235 1.63 -22.45 -7.80
C LYS A 235 2.87 -22.64 -6.93
N ARG A 236 2.74 -23.55 -5.93
CA ARG A 236 3.83 -24.18 -5.15
C ARG A 236 5.00 -23.25 -4.79
N GLN A 237 4.79 -22.36 -3.83
CA GLN A 237 5.83 -22.17 -2.81
C GLN A 237 5.58 -23.28 -1.78
N LYS A 238 6.53 -24.22 -1.64
CA LYS A 238 6.51 -25.15 -0.52
C LYS A 238 6.53 -24.29 0.75
N GLU A 239 5.47 -24.44 1.55
CA GLU A 239 5.26 -23.80 2.86
C GLU A 239 5.17 -22.27 2.82
N SER A 240 3.97 -21.75 2.52
CA SER A 240 3.52 -20.46 3.03
C SER A 240 1.99 -20.40 2.92
N VAL A 241 1.32 -20.66 4.04
CA VAL A 241 -0.11 -20.39 4.19
C VAL A 241 -0.28 -18.88 4.09
N SER A 242 -1.01 -18.41 3.06
CA SER A 242 -1.47 -17.02 2.95
C SER A 242 -2.99 -17.03 3.05
N ILE A 243 -3.49 -16.61 4.21
CA ILE A 243 -4.91 -16.30 4.43
C ILE A 243 -4.98 -15.04 5.28
N ILE A 244 -5.35 -13.91 4.67
CA ILE A 244 -6.30 -12.94 5.23
C ILE A 244 -7.10 -12.40 4.04
N SER A 245 -8.30 -12.94 3.82
CA SER A 245 -9.34 -12.30 3.01
C SER A 245 -10.21 -11.47 3.95
N SER A 246 -10.36 -10.17 3.72
CA SER A 246 -11.39 -9.36 4.37
C SER A 246 -12.75 -9.60 3.69
N GLN A 247 -13.32 -10.79 3.89
CA GLN A 247 -14.76 -11.00 3.72
C GLN A 247 -15.39 -11.06 5.12
N GLY A 248 -16.21 -10.05 5.42
CA GLY A 248 -17.19 -10.09 6.51
C GLY A 248 -16.67 -9.67 7.88
N TRP A 249 -16.72 -8.36 8.16
CA TRP A 249 -17.09 -7.93 9.50
C TRP A 249 -18.54 -7.45 9.42
N GLY A 250 -19.38 -8.21 10.12
CA GLY A 250 -20.81 -7.98 10.21
C GLY A 250 -21.14 -6.65 10.86
N LYS A 251 -22.37 -6.24 10.60
CA LYS A 251 -23.13 -5.16 11.24
C LYS A 251 -22.75 -5.01 12.72
N ALA A 252 -22.17 -3.88 13.09
CA ALA A 252 -22.42 -3.29 14.40
C ALA A 252 -23.55 -2.27 14.19
N TYR A 253 -24.71 -2.59 14.75
CA TYR A 253 -25.85 -1.69 14.86
C TYR A 253 -25.54 -0.58 15.87
N VAL A 254 -26.05 0.63 15.57
CA VAL A 254 -26.27 1.84 16.40
C VAL A 254 -25.17 2.21 17.39
#